data_AF-A0A8X6GYY8-F1
#
_entry.id   AF-A0A8X6GYY8-F1
#
_cell.length_a   1.000
_cell.length_b   1.000
_cell.length_c   1.000
_cell.angle_alpha   90.00
_cell.angle_beta   90.00
_cell.angle_gamma   90.00
#
_symmetry.space_group_name_H-M   'P 1'
#
loop_
_entity.id
_entity.type
_entity.pdbx_description
1 polymer ?
#
loop_
_entity_poly.entity_id
_entity_poly.type
_entity_poly.pdbx_seq_one_letter_code
_entity_poly.pdbx_strand_id
1 'polypeptide(L)'
;MQACGHGWTSMKGRIAFWCAFSNNTGVVAYRLYGQQCDNCQGESYEPAMWYPEEIEKVLWNICSRVAHVFYGCARPPIQLNRRPGKPKNPHNSEKCQACKDGVCAERR
;
A
#
# COMPACT_ATOMS: atom_id res chain seq x y z
N MET A 1 -6.54 4.95 -12.77
CA MET A 1 -7.57 5.86 -13.27
C MET A 1 -8.70 5.83 -12.25
N GLN A 2 -9.12 6.97 -11.71
CA GLN A 2 -10.28 7.01 -10.82
C GLN A 2 -11.56 6.92 -11.62
N ALA A 3 -12.68 6.56 -10.96
CA ALA A 3 -13.98 6.57 -11.61
C ALA A 3 -14.35 7.99 -12.11
N CYS A 4 -13.77 9.02 -11.49
CA CYS A 4 -13.99 10.42 -11.83
C CYS A 4 -12.96 11.05 -12.79
N GLY A 5 -12.06 10.27 -13.40
CA GLY A 5 -11.08 10.76 -14.37
C GLY A 5 -9.90 11.56 -13.78
N HIS A 6 -9.91 11.83 -12.47
CA HIS A 6 -8.74 12.34 -11.78
C HIS A 6 -7.76 11.19 -11.51
N GLY A 7 -6.48 11.50 -11.35
CA GLY A 7 -5.44 10.51 -11.14
C GLY A 7 -4.42 11.03 -10.15
N TRP A 8 -4.29 10.37 -9.01
CA TRP A 8 -3.18 10.58 -8.08
C TRP A 8 -2.32 9.32 -8.00
N THR A 9 -1.02 9.52 -7.92
CA THR A 9 -0.08 8.49 -7.50
C THR A 9 0.13 8.58 -6.00
N SER A 10 0.15 7.45 -5.30
CA SER A 10 0.40 7.50 -3.85
C SER A 10 1.90 7.59 -3.60
N MET A 11 2.35 8.73 -3.12
CA MET A 11 3.74 8.89 -2.68
C MET A 11 4.06 8.10 -1.40
N LYS A 12 3.04 7.78 -0.61
CA LYS A 12 3.16 7.11 0.69
C LYS A 12 2.12 6.01 0.85
N GLY A 13 1.97 5.21 -0.22
CA GLY A 13 1.04 4.09 -0.29
C GLY A 13 1.20 3.16 0.91
N ARG A 14 0.07 2.75 1.46
CA ARG A 14 0.00 1.80 2.56
C ARG A 14 -0.59 0.51 2.04
N ILE A 15 0.05 -0.59 2.39
CA ILE A 15 -0.43 -1.94 2.16
C ILE A 15 -0.29 -2.72 3.46
N ALA A 16 -1.35 -3.42 3.84
CA ALA A 16 -1.29 -4.45 4.86
C ALA A 16 -1.32 -5.82 4.16
N PHE A 17 -0.58 -6.78 4.69
CA PHE A 17 -0.59 -8.14 4.19
C PHE A 17 -0.68 -9.12 5.35
N TRP A 18 -1.37 -10.23 5.09
CA TRP A 18 -1.50 -11.35 5.99
C TRP A 18 -1.06 -12.61 5.24
N CYS A 19 -0.34 -13.47 5.93
CA CYS A 19 0.09 -14.74 5.38
C CYS A 19 -0.38 -15.85 6.31
N ALA A 20 -0.92 -16.91 5.72
CA ALA A 20 -1.30 -18.13 6.40
C ALA A 20 -0.74 -19.31 5.62
N PHE A 21 -0.23 -20.32 6.32
CA PHE A 21 0.28 -21.54 5.72
C PHE A 21 -0.30 -22.74 6.48
N SER A 22 -0.98 -23.62 5.78
CA SER A 22 -1.60 -24.83 6.35
C SER A 22 -1.74 -25.90 5.27
N ASN A 23 -1.59 -27.17 5.64
CA ASN A 23 -1.75 -28.32 4.73
C ASN A 23 -1.00 -28.14 3.40
N ASN A 24 0.29 -27.77 3.49
CA ASN A 24 1.16 -27.47 2.33
C ASN A 24 0.65 -26.36 1.39
N THR A 25 -0.34 -25.58 1.80
CA THR A 25 -0.94 -24.50 1.00
C THR A 25 -0.75 -23.17 1.73
N GLY A 26 -0.25 -22.18 0.99
CA GLY A 26 -0.08 -20.81 1.47
C GLY A 26 -1.15 -19.87 0.90
N VAL A 27 -1.66 -18.97 1.72
CA VAL A 27 -2.50 -17.85 1.29
C VAL A 27 -1.84 -16.54 1.72
N VAL A 28 -1.72 -15.62 0.77
CA VAL A 28 -1.33 -14.23 1.04
C VAL A 28 -2.51 -13.34 0.70
N ALA A 29 -3.08 -12.71 1.72
CA ALA A 29 -4.10 -11.68 1.56
C ALA A 29 -3.46 -10.31 1.70
N TYR A 30 -3.96 -9.32 0.97
CA TYR A 30 -3.48 -7.95 1.06
C TYR A 30 -4.63 -6.95 1.08
N ARG A 31 -4.39 -5.78 1.67
CA ARG A 31 -5.29 -4.63 1.64
C ARG A 31 -4.51 -3.41 1.19
N LEU A 32 -4.93 -2.84 0.06
CA LEU A 32 -4.48 -1.55 -0.41
C LEU A 32 -5.37 -0.47 0.19
N TYR A 33 -4.75 0.53 0.83
CA TYR A 33 -5.48 1.65 1.40
C TYR A 33 -5.64 2.76 0.35
N GLY A 34 -6.88 3.21 0.19
CA GLY A 34 -7.25 4.27 -0.72
C GLY A 34 -7.35 5.65 -0.08
N GLN A 35 -7.79 6.61 -0.89
CA GLN A 35 -8.14 7.96 -0.47
C GLN A 35 -9.46 8.35 -1.14
N GLN A 36 -10.29 9.12 -0.45
CA GLN A 36 -11.47 9.73 -1.04
C GLN A 36 -11.07 10.88 -1.96
N CYS A 37 -11.71 10.97 -3.12
CA CYS A 37 -11.44 12.05 -4.06
C CYS A 37 -11.84 13.41 -3.47
N ASP A 38 -11.01 14.44 -3.70
CA ASP A 38 -11.31 15.77 -3.20
C ASP A 38 -12.52 16.42 -3.88
N ASN A 39 -12.70 16.14 -5.17
CA ASN A 39 -13.70 16.79 -6.02
C ASN A 39 -15.02 16.00 -6.12
N CYS A 40 -15.05 14.74 -5.69
CA CYS A 40 -16.24 13.91 -5.77
C CYS A 40 -16.92 13.83 -4.40
N GLN A 41 -18.24 13.98 -4.37
CA GLN A 41 -19.05 13.76 -3.16
C GLN A 41 -19.24 12.26 -2.84
N GLY A 42 -18.25 11.44 -3.19
CA GLY A 42 -18.30 9.99 -2.97
C GLY A 42 -17.70 9.63 -1.62
N GLU A 43 -18.40 8.77 -0.87
CA GLU A 43 -17.85 8.19 0.36
C GLU A 43 -16.86 7.04 0.10
N SER A 44 -16.72 6.61 -1.15
CA SER A 44 -15.85 5.50 -1.54
C SER A 44 -14.37 5.88 -1.49
N TYR A 45 -13.56 4.95 -0.99
CA TYR A 45 -12.10 5.05 -1.09
C TYR A 45 -11.64 4.50 -2.44
N GLU A 46 -10.83 5.29 -3.15
CA GLU A 46 -10.24 4.87 -4.42
C GLU A 46 -8.77 4.52 -4.23
N PRO A 47 -8.28 3.40 -4.80
CA PRO A 47 -6.88 3.07 -4.78
C PRO A 47 -6.09 4.09 -5.60
N ALA A 48 -4.93 4.48 -5.09
CA ALA A 48 -4.01 5.29 -5.86
C ALA A 48 -3.36 4.50 -6.98
N MET A 49 -2.82 5.20 -7.98
CA MET A 49 -1.95 4.58 -8.96
C MET A 49 -0.56 4.35 -8.36
N TRP A 50 0.03 3.20 -8.70
CA TRP A 50 1.39 2.82 -8.31
C TRP A 50 2.23 2.67 -9.56
N TYR A 51 3.48 3.09 -9.46
CA TYR A 51 4.44 2.79 -10.51
C TYR A 51 4.83 1.31 -10.46
N PRO A 52 5.04 0.64 -11.61
CA PRO A 52 5.42 -0.77 -11.64
C PRO A 52 6.61 -1.10 -10.74
N GLU A 53 7.64 -0.25 -10.74
CA GLU A 53 8.84 -0.43 -9.90
C GLU A 53 8.53 -0.38 -8.39
N GLU A 54 7.52 0.37 -7.95
CA GLU A 54 7.12 0.40 -6.54
C GLU A 54 6.33 -0.86 -6.17
N ILE A 55 5.56 -1.43 -7.11
CA ILE A 55 4.84 -2.70 -6.93
C ILE A 55 5.84 -3.85 -6.81
N GLU A 56 6.83 -3.91 -7.69
CA GLU A 56 7.88 -4.95 -7.67
C GLU A 56 8.63 -4.99 -6.34
N LYS A 57 9.00 -3.83 -5.78
CA LYS A 57 9.63 -3.74 -4.45
C LYS A 57 8.74 -4.32 -3.35
N VAL A 58 7.44 -3.99 -3.37
CA VAL A 58 6.48 -4.50 -2.38
C VAL A 58 6.34 -6.01 -2.50
N LEU A 59 6.18 -6.54 -3.71
CA LEU A 59 6.08 -7.97 -3.95
C LEU A 59 7.36 -8.70 -3.51
N TRP A 60 8.53 -8.15 -3.82
CA TRP A 60 9.82 -8.68 -3.38
C TRP A 60 9.91 -8.76 -1.85
N ASN A 61 9.50 -7.70 -1.15
CA ASN A 61 9.48 -7.68 0.31
C ASN A 61 8.53 -8.74 0.90
N ILE A 62 7.35 -8.96 0.28
CA ILE A 62 6.39 -9.98 0.69
C ILE A 62 6.96 -11.39 0.46
N CYS A 63 7.46 -11.68 -0.75
CA CYS A 63 8.06 -12.98 -1.07
C CYS A 63 9.23 -13.31 -0.15
N SER A 64 10.11 -12.33 0.09
CA SER A 64 11.25 -12.47 1.00
C SER A 64 10.79 -12.75 2.45
N ARG A 65 9.70 -12.11 2.88
CA ARG A 65 9.13 -12.34 4.21
C ARG A 65 8.52 -13.73 4.33
N VAL A 66 7.80 -14.20 3.31
CA VAL A 66 7.22 -15.55 3.26
C VAL A 66 8.32 -16.62 3.26
N ALA A 67 9.33 -16.47 2.41
CA ALA A 67 10.50 -17.37 2.34
C ALA A 67 11.21 -17.48 3.71
N HIS A 68 11.40 -16.34 4.38
CA HIS A 68 12.01 -16.33 5.71
C HIS A 68 11.14 -17.00 6.78
N VAL A 69 9.86 -16.65 6.85
CA VAL A 69 8.96 -17.10 7.93
C VAL A 69 8.58 -18.58 7.79
N PHE A 70 8.31 -19.06 6.58
CA PHE A 70 7.76 -20.40 6.36
C PHE A 70 8.78 -21.40 5.82
N TYR A 71 9.89 -20.95 5.24
CA TYR A 71 10.89 -21.81 4.60
C TYR A 71 12.30 -21.65 5.18
N GLY A 72 12.49 -20.81 6.20
CA GLY A 72 13.78 -20.66 6.89
C GLY A 72 14.87 -19.94 6.09
N CYS A 73 14.52 -19.29 4.97
CA CYS A 73 15.50 -18.56 4.17
C CYS A 73 16.06 -17.33 4.90
N ALA A 74 17.26 -16.89 4.51
CA ALA A 74 17.81 -15.63 5.00
C ALA A 74 16.93 -14.45 4.59
N ARG A 75 16.74 -13.49 5.49
CA ARG A 75 15.91 -12.31 5.23
C ARG A 75 16.76 -11.18 4.64
N PRO A 76 16.58 -10.81 3.35
CA PRO A 76 17.22 -9.61 2.82
C PRO A 76 16.67 -8.34 3.48
N PRO A 77 17.43 -7.22 3.45
CA PRO A 77 16.93 -5.93 3.89
C PRO A 77 15.65 -5.53 3.15
N ILE A 78 14.69 -4.92 3.87
CA ILE A 78 13.46 -4.43 3.27
C ILE A 78 13.80 -3.25 2.34
N GLN A 79 13.32 -3.30 1.10
CA GLN A 79 13.43 -2.19 0.17
C GLN A 79 12.40 -1.12 0.54
N LEU A 80 12.86 -0.07 1.24
CA LEU A 80 12.03 1.05 1.69
C LEU A 80 12.15 2.31 0.82
N ASN A 81 13.11 2.33 -0.12
CA ASN A 81 13.36 3.47 -0.97
C ASN A 81 12.18 3.69 -1.93
N ARG A 82 11.54 4.85 -1.77
CA ARG A 82 10.41 5.29 -2.59
C ARG A 82 10.89 6.27 -3.63
N ARG A 83 10.24 6.25 -4.79
CA ARG A 83 10.37 7.33 -5.76
C ARG A 83 10.07 8.69 -5.09
N PRO A 84 10.95 9.69 -5.20
CA PRO A 84 10.64 11.03 -4.74
C PRO A 84 9.48 11.57 -5.56
N GLY A 85 8.49 12.13 -4.89
CA GLY A 85 7.39 12.84 -5.54
C GLY A 85 7.37 14.31 -5.14
N LYS A 86 6.56 15.09 -5.86
CA LYS A 86 6.30 16.50 -5.57
C LYS A 86 4.80 16.63 -5.29
N PRO A 87 4.35 16.38 -4.05
CA PRO A 87 2.93 16.43 -3.73
C PRO A 87 2.47 17.88 -3.88
N LYS A 88 1.38 18.09 -4.63
CA LYS A 88 0.83 19.44 -4.82
C LYS A 88 0.10 19.94 -3.58
N ASN A 89 -0.51 19.01 -2.83
CA ASN A 89 -1.34 19.30 -1.67
C ASN A 89 -0.80 18.56 -0.43
N PRO A 90 -1.00 19.12 0.78
CA PRO A 90 -0.70 18.42 2.02
C PRO A 90 -1.58 17.17 2.20
N HIS A 91 -1.16 16.29 3.09
CA HIS A 91 -1.93 15.10 3.46
C HIS A 91 -3.25 15.50 4.14
N ASN A 92 -4.38 14.97 3.66
CA ASN A 92 -5.69 15.13 4.31
C ASN A 92 -6.07 13.84 5.05
N SER A 93 -5.99 13.88 6.38
CA SER A 93 -6.28 12.73 7.24
C SER A 93 -7.77 12.34 7.25
N GLU A 94 -8.68 13.26 6.95
CA GLU A 94 -10.11 12.99 6.91
C GLU A 94 -10.51 12.12 5.71
N LYS A 95 -9.77 12.27 4.59
CA LYS A 95 -10.01 11.55 3.34
C LYS A 95 -9.13 10.32 3.16
N CYS A 96 -8.15 10.12 4.05
CA CYS A 96 -7.23 8.99 3.96
C CYS A 96 -7.77 7.76 4.71
N GLN A 97 -7.98 6.65 3.99
CA GLN A 97 -8.46 5.40 4.58
C GLN A 97 -7.52 4.87 5.66
N ALA A 98 -6.19 4.95 5.43
CA ALA A 98 -5.21 4.48 6.40
C ALA A 98 -5.21 5.30 7.70
N CYS A 99 -5.58 6.60 7.65
CA CYS A 99 -5.74 7.42 8.84
C CYS A 99 -6.98 7.00 9.63
N LYS A 100 -8.10 6.78 8.94
CA LYS A 100 -9.34 6.28 9.55
C LYS A 100 -9.16 4.89 10.19
N ASP A 101 -8.36 4.03 9.56
CA ASP A 101 -8.04 2.69 10.06
C ASP A 101 -6.87 2.69 11.08
N GLY A 102 -6.31 3.86 11.43
CA GLY A 102 -5.28 4.01 12.47
C GLY A 102 -3.86 3.55 12.09
N VAL A 103 -3.63 3.14 10.84
CA VAL A 103 -2.37 2.54 10.35
C VAL A 103 -1.49 3.48 9.52
N CYS A 104 -1.90 4.74 9.34
CA CYS A 104 -1.10 5.77 8.69
C CYS A 104 0.06 6.23 9.60
N ALA A 105 1.25 6.42 9.04
CA ALA A 105 2.41 6.96 9.78
C ALA A 105 2.59 8.48 9.61
N GLU A 106 1.70 9.14 8.89
CA GLU A 106 1.80 10.55 8.54
C GLU A 106 0.60 11.30 9.11
N ARG A 107 0.42 11.18 10.43
CA ARG A 107 -0.77 11.70 11.15
C ARG A 107 -0.85 13.24 11.21
N ARG A 108 -0.12 13.98 10.39
CA ARG A 108 -0.04 15.45 10.41
C ARG A 108 -0.14 16.04 9.03
#